data_AF-A0A194Q4B2-F1
#
_entry.id   AF-A0A194Q4B2-F1
#
_cell.length_a   1.000
_cell.length_b   1.000
_cell.length_c   1.000
_cell.angle_alpha   90.00
_cell.angle_beta   90.00
_cell.angle_gamma   90.00
#
_symmetry.space_group_name_H-M   'P 1'
#
loop_
_entity.id
_entity.type
_entity.pdbx_description
1 polymer ?
#
loop_
_entity_poly.entity_id
_entity_poly.type
_entity_poly.pdbx_seq_one_letter_code
_entity_poly.pdbx_strand_id
1 'polypeptide(L)'
;MVTMNSSEKVGQKAMQQGPSRESKCVKEDKDIHKEKEKKEVGIANLPPNVQALMSTIPSPEESPNYLIYKKMESIVEKMQDETTGVPVRTVKSFMSKIPSVFTGSDLVAWIMRHFRLEETWEALHFAHLLAAHGYLFPIDDHCLTVKNDNTYYRFQTPYFWPSNQWEPENTDYAVYLCKRTMQNKARLELADYEAESLARLQKMFSRKWEFIFMQAEAQSKVDKKRDKLERKVLDSQERAFWDVHRPMPGCVNTTELDPKKLSRINALKARRLRQCQELLLQHNIKTNPIVTITNPQEIEEEIQKNAEINTVKENGKKPILSILILVVARDSVRPN
;
A
#
# COMPACT_ATOMS: atom_id res chain seq x y z
N MET A 1 0.59 8.42 -80.60
CA MET A 1 1.44 7.55 -79.75
C MET A 1 0.87 7.61 -78.34
N VAL A 2 0.05 6.62 -77.97
CA VAL A 2 0.41 5.36 -77.27
C VAL A 2 0.56 5.60 -75.76
N THR A 3 -0.42 5.02 -75.06
CA THR A 3 -0.53 4.73 -73.62
C THR A 3 0.74 4.12 -73.00
N MET A 4 0.95 4.25 -71.69
CA MET A 4 1.22 3.13 -70.75
C MET A 4 1.34 3.59 -69.28
N ASN A 5 0.85 2.71 -68.41
CA ASN A 5 0.87 2.66 -66.93
C ASN A 5 2.28 2.71 -66.31
N SER A 6 2.39 3.10 -65.03
CA SER A 6 2.83 2.16 -63.96
C SER A 6 2.67 2.72 -62.54
N SER A 7 1.75 2.11 -61.79
CA SER A 7 1.94 1.52 -60.45
C SER A 7 2.81 2.22 -59.40
N GLU A 8 2.18 2.94 -58.45
CA GLU A 8 2.75 3.16 -57.12
C GLU A 8 2.23 2.11 -56.14
N LYS A 9 3.15 1.29 -55.62
CA LYS A 9 2.90 0.25 -54.62
C LYS A 9 2.58 0.88 -53.27
N VAL A 10 1.38 0.61 -52.79
CA VAL A 10 1.00 0.67 -51.37
C VAL A 10 1.83 -0.36 -50.60
N GLY A 11 2.74 0.11 -49.75
CA GLY A 11 3.43 -0.72 -48.76
C GLY A 11 2.54 -0.89 -47.52
N GLN A 12 1.74 -1.95 -47.50
CA GLN A 12 1.20 -2.50 -46.26
C GLN A 12 2.37 -2.96 -45.37
N LYS A 13 2.53 -2.39 -44.18
CA LYS A 13 3.24 -3.05 -43.07
C LYS A 13 2.23 -3.41 -42.00
N ALA A 14 2.11 -4.72 -41.80
CA ALA A 14 1.17 -5.40 -40.94
C ALA A 14 1.23 -4.91 -39.48
N MET A 15 0.05 -4.64 -38.96
CA MET A 15 -0.25 -4.46 -37.55
C MET A 15 -0.04 -5.82 -36.85
N GLN A 16 1.08 -6.00 -36.15
CA GLN A 16 1.23 -7.15 -35.26
C GLN A 16 0.41 -6.90 -34.00
N GLN A 17 -0.68 -7.65 -33.89
CA GLN A 17 -1.49 -7.82 -32.69
C GLN A 17 -0.61 -8.32 -31.53
N GLY A 18 -0.44 -7.48 -30.51
CA GLY A 18 -0.07 -7.95 -29.18
C GLY A 18 -1.30 -8.55 -28.48
N PRO A 19 -1.14 -9.48 -27.53
CA PRO A 19 -2.26 -10.27 -27.02
C PRO A 19 -3.28 -9.39 -26.28
N SER A 20 -4.58 -9.64 -26.55
CA SER A 20 -5.76 -8.96 -26.00
C SER A 20 -5.76 -8.88 -24.47
N ARG A 21 -6.12 -7.72 -23.90
CA ARG A 21 -6.14 -7.43 -22.45
C ARG A 21 -7.22 -8.18 -21.66
N GLU A 22 -8.22 -8.77 -22.33
CA GLU A 22 -9.09 -9.79 -21.70
C GLU A 22 -8.26 -10.95 -21.13
N SER A 23 -7.15 -11.30 -21.78
CA SER A 23 -6.23 -12.35 -21.31
C SER A 23 -5.35 -11.90 -20.15
N LYS A 24 -5.26 -10.59 -19.84
CA LYS A 24 -4.48 -10.05 -18.71
C LYS A 24 -5.30 -9.93 -17.43
N CYS A 25 -6.53 -9.44 -17.53
CA CYS A 25 -7.46 -9.39 -16.39
C CYS A 25 -7.87 -10.80 -15.93
N VAL A 26 -8.18 -11.70 -16.88
CA VAL A 26 -8.38 -13.13 -16.57
C VAL A 26 -7.10 -13.81 -16.10
N LYS A 27 -5.90 -13.30 -16.45
CA LYS A 27 -4.64 -13.81 -15.90
C LYS A 27 -4.44 -13.36 -14.47
N GLU A 28 -4.66 -12.10 -14.11
CA GLU A 28 -4.48 -11.58 -12.75
C GLU A 28 -5.49 -12.19 -11.76
N ASP A 29 -6.76 -12.32 -12.13
CA ASP A 29 -7.75 -13.04 -11.29
C ASP A 29 -7.43 -14.53 -11.18
N LYS A 30 -6.99 -15.18 -12.28
CA LYS A 30 -6.49 -16.55 -12.22
C LYS A 30 -5.19 -16.64 -11.42
N ASP A 31 -4.33 -15.64 -11.42
CA ASP A 31 -3.04 -15.64 -10.74
C ASP A 31 -3.22 -15.40 -9.24
N ILE A 32 -4.19 -14.58 -8.81
CA ILE A 32 -4.60 -14.43 -7.39
C ILE A 32 -5.30 -15.70 -6.89
N HIS A 33 -6.23 -16.28 -7.68
CA HIS A 33 -6.84 -17.57 -7.34
C HIS A 33 -5.80 -18.70 -7.30
N LYS A 34 -4.85 -18.71 -8.23
CA LYS A 34 -3.76 -19.69 -8.31
C LYS A 34 -2.69 -19.45 -7.24
N GLU A 35 -2.48 -18.23 -6.76
CA GLU A 35 -1.67 -17.94 -5.58
C GLU A 35 -2.37 -18.38 -4.30
N LYS A 36 -3.68 -18.14 -4.14
CA LYS A 36 -4.47 -18.70 -3.03
C LYS A 36 -4.45 -20.23 -3.03
N GLU A 37 -4.71 -20.87 -4.18
CA GLU A 37 -4.63 -22.32 -4.34
C GLU A 37 -3.22 -22.84 -4.10
N LYS A 38 -2.16 -22.18 -4.60
CA LYS A 38 -0.77 -22.57 -4.32
C LYS A 38 -0.41 -22.41 -2.85
N LYS A 39 -0.94 -21.40 -2.16
CA LYS A 39 -0.71 -21.16 -0.73
C LYS A 39 -1.45 -22.19 0.12
N GLU A 40 -2.69 -22.54 -0.23
CA GLU A 40 -3.46 -23.61 0.41
C GLU A 40 -2.86 -25.01 0.16
N VAL A 41 -2.44 -25.31 -1.07
CA VAL A 41 -1.72 -26.55 -1.43
C VAL A 41 -0.34 -26.60 -0.76
N GLY A 42 0.35 -25.46 -0.66
CA GLY A 42 1.62 -25.33 0.06
C GLY A 42 1.48 -25.59 1.56
N ILE A 43 0.41 -25.09 2.18
CA ILE A 43 0.10 -25.34 3.60
C ILE A 43 -0.31 -26.79 3.82
N ALA A 44 -1.15 -27.38 2.95
CA ALA A 44 -1.60 -28.77 3.06
C ALA A 44 -0.47 -29.81 2.93
N ASN A 45 0.66 -29.44 2.32
CA ASN A 45 1.85 -30.28 2.19
C ASN A 45 2.83 -30.16 3.36
N LEU A 46 2.58 -29.27 4.32
CA LEU A 46 3.44 -29.11 5.50
C LEU A 46 3.13 -30.18 6.56
N PRO A 47 4.09 -30.50 7.44
CA PRO A 47 3.83 -31.34 8.60
C PRO A 47 2.61 -30.86 9.43
N PRO A 48 1.77 -31.75 9.99
CA PRO A 48 0.53 -31.36 10.69
C PRO A 48 0.74 -30.35 11.84
N ASN A 49 1.87 -30.41 12.52
CA ASN A 49 2.26 -29.46 13.57
C ASN A 49 2.53 -28.06 13.01
N VAL A 50 3.11 -27.97 11.82
CA VAL A 50 3.36 -26.69 11.12
C VAL A 50 2.03 -26.14 10.58
N GLN A 51 1.14 -26.99 10.06
CA GLN A 51 -0.20 -26.58 9.65
C GLN A 51 -1.01 -26.01 10.83
N ALA A 52 -0.98 -26.71 11.98
CA ALA A 52 -1.63 -26.26 13.20
C ALA A 52 -1.08 -24.90 13.65
N LEU A 53 0.24 -24.71 13.60
CA LEU A 53 0.87 -23.43 13.94
C LEU A 53 0.50 -22.32 12.94
N MET A 54 0.43 -22.61 11.64
CA MET A 54 -0.02 -21.64 10.63
C MET A 54 -1.49 -21.25 10.79
N SER A 55 -2.34 -22.14 11.30
CA SER A 55 -3.75 -21.82 11.59
C SER A 55 -3.92 -20.78 12.72
N THR A 56 -2.87 -20.55 13.53
CA THR A 56 -2.88 -19.51 14.56
C THR A 56 -2.57 -18.12 14.02
N ILE A 57 -2.11 -18.00 12.76
CA ILE A 57 -1.86 -16.71 12.11
C ILE A 57 -3.21 -16.05 11.79
N PRO A 58 -3.41 -14.77 12.17
CA PRO A 58 -4.63 -14.05 11.81
C PRO A 58 -4.86 -13.98 10.31
N SER A 59 -6.07 -14.29 9.87
CA SER A 59 -6.47 -14.08 8.48
C SER A 59 -6.80 -12.60 8.27
N PRO A 60 -6.41 -11.98 7.15
CA PRO A 60 -6.84 -10.64 6.80
C PRO A 60 -8.36 -10.47 6.81
N GLU A 61 -9.09 -11.57 6.58
CA GLU A 61 -10.54 -11.63 6.51
C GLU A 61 -11.24 -11.44 7.87
N GLU A 62 -10.47 -11.48 8.96
CA GLU A 62 -10.97 -11.33 10.33
C GLU A 62 -10.90 -9.89 10.85
N SER A 63 -10.29 -8.98 10.07
CA SER A 63 -10.36 -7.56 10.37
C SER A 63 -11.84 -7.12 10.38
N PRO A 64 -12.29 -6.37 11.40
CA PRO A 64 -13.70 -5.98 11.53
C PRO A 64 -14.18 -5.11 10.36
N ASN A 65 -13.26 -4.48 9.63
CA ASN A 65 -13.56 -3.63 8.49
C ASN A 65 -13.24 -4.32 7.15
N TYR A 66 -12.81 -5.59 7.14
CA TYR A 66 -12.41 -6.32 5.93
C TYR A 66 -13.45 -6.23 4.80
N LEU A 67 -14.72 -6.53 5.11
CA LEU A 67 -15.78 -6.50 4.11
C LEU A 67 -16.04 -5.10 3.55
N ILE A 68 -15.83 -4.06 4.36
CA ILE A 68 -16.01 -2.67 3.94
C ILE A 68 -14.88 -2.31 2.96
N TYR A 69 -13.63 -2.57 3.34
CA TYR A 69 -12.47 -2.30 2.48
C TYR A 69 -12.56 -3.06 1.16
N LYS A 70 -12.89 -4.36 1.19
CA LYS A 70 -13.08 -5.17 -0.02
C LYS A 70 -14.14 -4.58 -0.96
N LYS A 71 -15.25 -4.07 -0.42
CA LYS A 71 -16.30 -3.43 -1.22
C LYS A 71 -15.82 -2.09 -1.80
N MET A 72 -15.17 -1.26 -1.00
CA MET A 72 -14.64 0.04 -1.46
C MET A 72 -13.58 -0.16 -2.55
N GLU A 73 -12.67 -1.12 -2.37
CA GLU A 73 -11.60 -1.45 -3.31
C GLU A 73 -12.16 -1.95 -4.64
N SER A 74 -13.14 -2.86 -4.62
CA SER A 74 -13.81 -3.32 -5.84
C SER A 74 -14.49 -2.17 -6.62
N ILE A 75 -14.98 -1.14 -5.91
CA ILE A 75 -15.55 0.05 -6.56
C ILE A 75 -14.43 0.93 -7.12
N VAL A 76 -13.34 1.13 -6.39
CA VAL A 76 -12.16 1.91 -6.81
C VAL A 76 -11.47 1.28 -8.01
N GLU A 77 -11.46 -0.04 -8.14
CA GLU A 77 -10.99 -0.75 -9.33
C GLU A 77 -11.85 -0.43 -10.56
N LYS A 78 -13.19 -0.45 -10.41
CA LYS A 78 -14.11 -0.04 -11.49
C LYS A 78 -13.96 1.43 -11.86
N MET A 79 -13.70 2.30 -10.88
CA MET A 79 -13.40 3.71 -11.11
C MET A 79 -12.11 3.91 -11.92
N GLN A 80 -11.17 2.96 -11.86
CA GLN A 80 -9.90 3.00 -12.59
C GLN A 80 -9.93 2.30 -13.94
N ASP A 81 -11.08 1.74 -14.35
CA ASP A 81 -11.23 1.13 -15.67
C ASP A 81 -10.96 2.15 -16.79
N GLU A 82 -10.16 1.77 -17.77
CA GLU A 82 -9.72 2.69 -18.83
C GLU A 82 -10.86 3.19 -19.73
N THR A 83 -11.96 2.44 -19.79
CA THR A 83 -13.05 2.70 -20.75
C THR A 83 -14.31 3.22 -20.09
N THR A 84 -14.65 2.68 -18.93
CA THR A 84 -15.88 2.92 -18.19
C THR A 84 -15.65 3.68 -16.89
N GLY A 85 -14.39 3.84 -16.47
CA GLY A 85 -13.99 4.49 -15.22
C GLY A 85 -14.04 6.02 -15.25
N VAL A 86 -13.48 6.62 -14.20
CA VAL A 86 -13.31 8.08 -14.07
C VAL A 86 -12.23 8.53 -15.06
N PRO A 87 -12.45 9.59 -15.86
CA PRO A 87 -11.49 10.03 -16.87
C PRO A 87 -10.22 10.63 -16.25
N VAL A 88 -9.19 9.80 -16.13
CA VAL A 88 -7.86 10.21 -15.66
C VAL A 88 -7.03 10.80 -16.81
N ARG A 89 -6.48 11.99 -16.60
CA ARG A 89 -5.73 12.73 -17.64
C ARG A 89 -4.44 13.35 -17.10
N THR A 90 -3.54 13.68 -18.03
CA THR A 90 -2.41 14.57 -17.76
C THR A 90 -2.79 15.98 -18.14
N VAL A 91 -2.91 16.86 -17.14
CA VAL A 91 -3.24 18.27 -17.36
C VAL A 91 -1.95 19.04 -17.67
N LYS A 92 -1.97 19.81 -18.76
CA LYS A 92 -0.85 20.68 -19.17
C LYS A 92 -1.30 22.13 -19.09
N SER A 93 -0.48 22.96 -18.48
CA SER A 93 -0.57 24.42 -18.44
C SER A 93 0.78 25.02 -18.88
N PHE A 94 0.85 26.33 -19.07
CA PHE A 94 2.05 27.04 -19.52
C PHE A 94 3.28 26.77 -18.62
N MET A 95 3.07 26.66 -17.31
CA MET A 95 4.14 26.46 -16.31
C MET A 95 4.18 25.06 -15.68
N SER A 96 3.18 24.21 -15.92
CA SER A 96 3.03 22.96 -15.17
C SER A 96 2.46 21.82 -16.01
N LYS A 97 2.90 20.61 -15.67
CA LYS A 97 2.35 19.35 -16.18
C LYS A 97 2.03 18.48 -14.98
N ILE A 98 0.76 18.13 -14.83
CA ILE A 98 0.24 17.35 -13.70
C ILE A 98 -0.27 16.02 -14.28
N PRO A 99 0.50 14.93 -14.17
CA PRO A 99 0.11 13.64 -14.74
C PRO A 99 -1.01 13.00 -13.91
N SER A 100 -1.74 12.04 -14.47
CA SER A 100 -2.62 11.11 -13.73
C SER A 100 -3.56 11.74 -12.70
N VAL A 101 -4.35 12.73 -13.10
CA VAL A 101 -5.37 13.36 -12.25
C VAL A 101 -6.75 13.32 -12.89
N PHE A 102 -7.78 13.38 -12.06
CA PHE A 102 -9.19 13.56 -12.44
C PHE A 102 -9.79 14.71 -11.62
N THR A 103 -10.94 15.26 -12.04
CA THR A 103 -11.62 16.31 -11.27
C THR A 103 -12.66 15.72 -10.31
N GLY A 104 -12.96 16.44 -9.24
CA GLY A 104 -14.03 16.06 -8.33
C GLY A 104 -15.39 15.97 -9.02
N SER A 105 -15.68 16.86 -9.97
CA SER A 105 -16.87 16.80 -10.82
C SER A 105 -16.97 15.50 -11.63
N ASP A 106 -15.86 15.06 -12.24
CA ASP A 106 -15.82 13.83 -13.04
C ASP A 106 -16.03 12.59 -12.14
N LEU A 107 -15.44 12.59 -10.94
CA LEU A 107 -15.64 11.54 -9.94
C LEU A 107 -17.10 11.45 -9.49
N VAL A 108 -17.71 12.57 -9.08
CA VAL A 108 -19.09 12.60 -8.58
C VAL A 108 -20.06 12.18 -9.67
N ALA A 109 -19.89 12.68 -10.90
CA ALA A 109 -20.71 12.29 -12.04
C ALA A 109 -20.59 10.79 -12.37
N TRP A 110 -19.39 10.22 -12.22
CA TRP A 110 -19.18 8.77 -12.38
C TRP A 110 -19.93 7.98 -11.31
N ILE A 111 -19.83 8.38 -10.04
CA ILE A 111 -20.50 7.71 -8.91
C ILE A 111 -22.02 7.72 -9.10
N MET A 112 -22.60 8.88 -9.44
CA MET A 112 -24.04 9.00 -9.70
C MET A 112 -24.49 8.04 -10.80
N ARG A 113 -23.76 7.96 -11.91
CA ARG A 113 -24.08 7.07 -13.03
C ARG A 113 -23.94 5.60 -12.65
N HIS A 114 -22.85 5.23 -11.98
CA HIS A 114 -22.54 3.85 -11.64
C HIS A 114 -23.55 3.24 -10.66
N PHE A 115 -23.95 4.01 -9.65
CA PHE A 115 -24.91 3.58 -8.64
C PHE A 115 -26.36 3.97 -8.95
N ARG A 116 -26.60 4.72 -10.04
CA ARG A 116 -27.91 5.25 -10.43
C ARG A 116 -28.53 6.10 -9.32
N LEU A 117 -27.73 7.00 -8.75
CA LEU A 117 -28.16 7.91 -7.69
C LEU A 117 -28.89 9.11 -8.30
N GLU A 118 -30.00 9.50 -7.67
CA GLU A 118 -30.78 10.69 -8.05
C GLU A 118 -30.16 11.96 -7.45
N GLU A 119 -29.70 11.86 -6.21
CA GLU A 119 -29.21 12.98 -5.43
C GLU A 119 -27.68 13.11 -5.47
N THR A 120 -27.19 14.30 -5.85
CA THR A 120 -25.74 14.57 -5.94
C THR A 120 -25.04 14.48 -4.58
N TRP A 121 -25.73 14.81 -3.49
CA TRP A 121 -25.13 14.80 -2.15
C TRP A 121 -24.77 13.38 -1.69
N GLU A 122 -25.51 12.35 -2.11
CA GLU A 122 -25.18 10.95 -1.80
C GLU A 122 -23.88 10.52 -2.48
N ALA A 123 -23.75 10.86 -3.76
CA ALA A 123 -22.53 10.59 -4.53
C ALA A 123 -21.32 11.32 -3.94
N LEU A 124 -21.52 12.59 -3.58
CA LEU A 124 -20.49 13.41 -2.95
C LEU A 124 -20.10 12.85 -1.57
N HIS A 125 -21.06 12.41 -0.77
CA HIS A 125 -20.80 11.79 0.53
C HIS A 125 -19.99 10.49 0.38
N PHE A 126 -20.36 9.63 -0.57
CA PHE A 126 -19.59 8.43 -0.86
C PHE A 126 -18.15 8.76 -1.32
N ALA A 127 -17.98 9.78 -2.17
CA ALA A 127 -16.66 10.25 -2.58
C ALA A 127 -15.82 10.75 -1.38
N HIS A 128 -16.43 11.46 -0.43
CA HIS A 128 -15.76 11.85 0.82
C HIS A 128 -15.31 10.64 1.63
N LEU A 129 -16.14 9.60 1.73
CA LEU A 129 -15.78 8.37 2.45
C LEU A 129 -14.59 7.66 1.80
N LEU A 130 -14.54 7.61 0.46
CA LEU A 130 -13.37 7.08 -0.26
C LEU A 130 -12.10 7.88 0.03
N ALA A 131 -12.20 9.22 0.05
CA ALA A 131 -11.07 10.09 0.36
C ALA A 131 -10.58 9.93 1.80
N ALA A 132 -11.51 9.94 2.76
CA ALA A 132 -11.20 9.82 4.18
C ALA A 132 -10.54 8.47 4.55
N HIS A 133 -10.81 7.41 3.79
CA HIS A 133 -10.14 6.11 3.94
C HIS A 133 -8.87 5.96 3.09
N GLY A 134 -8.46 7.01 2.38
CA GLY A 134 -7.20 7.06 1.66
C GLY A 134 -7.19 6.38 0.29
N TYR A 135 -8.35 6.07 -0.30
CA TYR A 135 -8.39 5.48 -1.65
C TYR A 135 -8.14 6.50 -2.76
N LEU A 136 -8.44 7.76 -2.49
CA LEU A 136 -8.15 8.90 -3.35
C LEU A 136 -7.87 10.14 -2.50
N PHE A 137 -7.24 11.15 -3.07
CA PHE A 137 -6.84 12.33 -2.31
C PHE A 137 -6.73 13.57 -3.21
N PRO A 138 -7.05 14.78 -2.70
CA PRO A 138 -6.77 16.02 -3.40
C PRO A 138 -5.25 16.20 -3.52
N ILE A 139 -4.76 16.75 -4.63
CA ILE A 139 -3.31 16.82 -4.88
C ILE A 139 -2.60 17.95 -4.14
N ASP A 140 -3.37 18.91 -3.64
CA ASP A 140 -2.96 20.25 -3.20
C ASP A 140 -3.53 20.64 -1.83
N ASP A 141 -4.18 19.71 -1.13
CA ASP A 141 -4.72 19.91 0.22
C ASP A 141 -4.46 18.68 1.10
N HIS A 142 -4.21 18.89 2.40
CA HIS A 142 -4.08 17.85 3.43
C HIS A 142 -5.44 17.35 3.94
N CYS A 143 -6.50 18.14 3.74
CA CYS A 143 -7.85 17.71 4.11
C CYS A 143 -8.38 16.69 3.10
N LEU A 144 -8.54 15.43 3.52
CA LEU A 144 -9.04 14.32 2.70
C LEU A 144 -10.55 14.41 2.45
N THR A 145 -10.97 15.43 1.70
CA THR A 145 -12.35 15.72 1.34
C THR A 145 -12.53 15.89 -0.17
N VAL A 146 -13.75 15.67 -0.67
CA VAL A 146 -14.06 15.78 -2.09
C VAL A 146 -14.94 17.00 -2.35
N LYS A 147 -14.59 17.81 -3.34
CA LYS A 147 -15.42 18.92 -3.82
C LYS A 147 -16.00 18.55 -5.18
N ASN A 148 -17.27 18.86 -5.42
CA ASN A 148 -17.89 18.67 -6.73
C ASN A 148 -17.56 19.84 -7.66
N ASP A 149 -16.27 20.00 -7.97
CA ASP A 149 -15.73 21.09 -8.78
C ASP A 149 -14.51 20.62 -9.60
N ASN A 150 -13.72 21.58 -10.08
CA ASN A 150 -12.51 21.32 -10.88
C ASN A 150 -11.26 21.01 -10.05
N THR A 151 -11.38 20.80 -8.73
CA THR A 151 -10.27 20.36 -7.87
C THR A 151 -9.72 19.03 -8.36
N TYR A 152 -8.39 18.89 -8.37
CA TYR A 152 -7.73 17.69 -8.88
C TYR A 152 -7.48 16.65 -7.79
N TYR A 153 -7.80 15.41 -8.13
CA TYR A 153 -7.63 14.24 -7.27
C TYR A 153 -6.76 13.19 -7.95
N ARG A 154 -6.16 12.30 -7.14
CA ARG A 154 -5.46 11.08 -7.57
C ARG A 154 -6.02 9.87 -6.85
N PHE A 155 -5.97 8.73 -7.53
CA PHE A 155 -6.12 7.44 -6.86
C PHE A 155 -4.84 7.11 -6.08
N GLN A 156 -5.02 6.49 -4.92
CA GLN A 156 -3.95 5.96 -4.12
C GLN A 156 -3.45 4.62 -4.69
N THR A 157 -2.16 4.36 -4.55
CA THR A 157 -1.59 3.06 -4.92
C THR A 157 -2.14 1.95 -4.00
N PRO A 158 -2.45 0.75 -4.53
CA PRO A 158 -2.90 -0.39 -3.73
C PRO A 158 -1.98 -0.74 -2.56
N TYR A 159 -0.68 -0.42 -2.67
CA TYR A 159 0.27 -0.58 -1.58
C TYR A 159 -0.15 0.17 -0.30
N PHE A 160 -0.75 1.35 -0.42
CA PHE A 160 -1.18 2.18 0.70
C PHE A 160 -2.67 1.99 1.07
N TRP A 161 -3.37 1.01 0.51
CA TRP A 161 -4.75 0.76 0.86
C TRP A 161 -4.89 0.24 2.31
N PRO A 162 -5.98 0.60 3.02
CA PRO A 162 -6.17 0.23 4.42
C PRO A 162 -6.37 -1.28 4.63
N SER A 163 -6.72 -2.04 3.59
CA SER A 163 -6.78 -3.51 3.65
C SER A 163 -5.42 -4.16 3.94
N ASN A 164 -4.30 -3.46 3.70
CA ASN A 164 -2.95 -3.90 4.05
C ASN A 164 -2.64 -3.76 5.55
N GLN A 165 -3.58 -3.25 6.36
CA GLN A 165 -3.47 -3.19 7.83
C GLN A 165 -2.22 -2.46 8.31
N TRP A 166 -1.96 -1.29 7.73
CA TRP A 166 -0.86 -0.43 8.12
C TRP A 166 -0.98 0.01 9.59
N GLU A 167 0.09 -0.18 10.37
CA GLU A 167 0.28 0.39 11.71
C GLU A 167 1.57 1.22 11.73
N PRO A 168 1.63 2.38 11.05
CA PRO A 168 2.87 3.12 10.89
C PRO A 168 3.35 3.73 12.21
N GLU A 169 4.64 3.55 12.50
CA GLU A 169 5.25 3.98 13.75
C GLU A 169 5.60 5.46 13.75
N ASN A 170 5.85 6.01 14.94
CA ASN A 170 6.35 7.38 15.08
C ASN A 170 7.74 7.54 14.46
N THR A 171 8.55 6.48 14.41
CA THR A 171 9.86 6.49 13.75
C THR A 171 9.70 6.71 12.25
N ASP A 172 8.78 5.99 11.61
CA ASP A 172 8.50 6.13 10.17
C ASP A 172 7.99 7.53 9.83
N TYR A 173 7.12 8.09 10.67
CA TYR A 173 6.62 9.45 10.49
C TYR A 173 7.72 10.49 10.65
N ALA A 174 8.65 10.29 11.59
CA ALA A 174 9.80 11.16 11.76
C ALA A 174 10.72 11.13 10.53
N VAL A 175 10.97 9.94 9.96
CA VAL A 175 11.73 9.79 8.70
C VAL A 175 11.04 10.52 7.56
N TYR A 176 9.72 10.37 7.40
CA TYR A 176 8.94 11.06 6.37
C TYR A 176 9.03 12.58 6.47
N LEU A 177 8.77 13.14 7.66
CA LEU A 177 8.81 14.59 7.89
C LEU A 177 10.23 15.13 7.72
N CYS A 178 11.24 14.43 8.24
CA CYS A 178 12.65 14.78 8.05
C CYS A 178 13.01 14.79 6.57
N LYS A 179 12.64 13.75 5.81
CA LYS A 179 12.85 13.66 4.36
C LYS A 179 12.22 14.84 3.62
N ARG A 180 11.00 15.26 4.00
CA ARG A 180 10.34 16.43 3.41
C ARG A 180 11.09 17.73 3.66
N THR A 181 11.55 17.96 4.88
CA THR A 181 12.33 19.16 5.22
C THR A 181 13.63 19.28 4.42
N MET A 182 14.22 18.14 4.01
CA MET A 182 15.48 18.12 3.25
C MET A 182 15.31 18.47 1.76
N GLN A 183 14.08 18.50 1.24
CA GLN A 183 13.86 18.71 -0.19
C GLN A 183 13.88 20.19 -0.61
N ASN A 184 13.78 21.15 0.32
CA ASN A 184 13.78 22.60 0.08
C ASN A 184 12.89 23.03 -1.11
N LYS A 185 11.62 22.57 -1.11
CA LYS A 185 10.63 22.91 -2.13
C LYS A 185 9.35 23.38 -1.44
N ALA A 186 8.82 24.54 -1.84
CA ALA A 186 7.58 25.10 -1.29
C ALA A 186 6.42 24.09 -1.20
N ARG A 187 6.19 23.28 -2.26
CA ARG A 187 5.15 22.24 -2.27
C ARG A 187 5.31 21.12 -1.22
N LEU A 188 6.48 21.02 -0.59
CA LEU A 188 6.83 20.01 0.41
C LEU A 188 7.11 20.62 1.78
N GLU A 189 6.96 21.94 1.93
CA GLU A 189 7.02 22.61 3.21
C GLU A 189 6.02 21.97 4.16
N LEU A 190 6.43 21.84 5.43
CA LEU A 190 5.58 21.25 6.45
C LEU A 190 4.48 22.24 6.80
N ALA A 191 3.25 21.76 6.92
CA ALA A 191 2.20 22.53 7.58
C ALA A 191 2.56 22.73 9.07
N ASP A 192 1.98 23.74 9.71
CA ASP A 192 2.31 24.09 11.11
C ASP A 192 2.16 22.88 12.06
N TYR A 193 1.06 22.12 11.94
CA TYR A 193 0.83 20.92 12.75
C TYR A 193 1.85 19.79 12.47
N GLU A 194 2.37 19.69 11.25
CA GLU A 194 3.42 18.75 10.88
C GLU A 194 4.77 19.18 11.47
N ALA A 195 5.07 20.48 11.43
CA ALA A 195 6.27 21.06 12.03
C ALA A 195 6.29 20.87 13.55
N GLU A 196 5.15 21.10 14.22
CA GLU A 196 4.98 20.79 15.64
C GLU A 196 5.16 19.30 15.92
N SER A 197 4.62 18.43 15.06
CA SER A 197 4.80 16.99 15.18
C SER A 197 6.27 16.60 15.05
N LEU A 198 6.98 17.14 14.06
CA LEU A 198 8.42 16.93 13.90
C LEU A 198 9.20 17.36 15.13
N ALA A 199 8.90 18.53 15.70
CA ALA A 199 9.56 19.02 16.91
C ALA A 199 9.34 18.08 18.11
N ARG A 200 8.12 17.54 18.28
CA ARG A 200 7.82 16.53 19.31
C ARG A 200 8.60 15.23 19.06
N LEU A 201 8.65 14.75 17.82
CA LEU A 201 9.37 13.53 17.45
C LEU A 201 10.89 13.68 17.66
N GLN A 202 11.46 14.84 17.33
CA GLN A 202 12.87 15.16 17.58
C GLN A 202 13.20 15.10 19.07
N LYS A 203 12.34 15.65 19.92
CA LYS A 203 12.50 15.57 21.37
C LYS A 203 12.42 14.12 21.86
N MET A 204 11.41 13.37 21.40
CA MET A 204 11.17 11.97 21.77
C MET A 204 12.30 11.04 21.34
N PHE A 205 12.85 11.25 20.14
CA PHE A 205 13.90 10.40 19.56
C PHE A 205 15.29 11.06 19.56
N SER A 206 15.54 12.01 20.45
CA SER A 206 16.81 12.78 20.53
C SER A 206 18.07 11.91 20.42
N ARG A 207 18.12 10.77 21.12
CA ARG A 207 19.27 9.84 21.09
C ARG A 207 19.42 9.04 19.80
N LYS A 208 18.33 8.88 19.04
CA LYS A 208 18.29 8.12 17.78
C LYS A 208 18.13 9.02 16.55
N TRP A 209 18.14 10.34 16.74
CA TRP A 209 17.83 11.31 15.68
C TRP A 209 18.78 11.19 14.48
N GLU A 210 20.06 10.94 14.74
CA GLU A 210 21.05 10.75 13.68
C GLU A 210 20.70 9.57 12.75
N PHE A 211 20.18 8.47 13.29
CA PHE A 211 19.74 7.32 12.49
C PHE A 211 18.50 7.65 11.65
N ILE A 212 17.55 8.40 12.23
CA ILE A 212 16.35 8.88 11.51
C ILE A 212 16.77 9.79 10.35
N PHE A 213 17.70 10.72 10.62
CA PHE A 213 18.23 11.63 9.60
C PHE A 213 18.95 10.87 8.48
N MET A 214 19.82 9.92 8.83
CA MET A 214 20.53 9.07 7.85
C MET A 214 19.57 8.27 6.99
N GLN A 215 18.51 7.70 7.57
CA GLN A 215 17.48 6.97 6.83
C GLN A 215 16.70 7.89 5.89
N ALA A 216 16.30 9.08 6.35
CA ALA A 216 15.63 10.08 5.52
C ALA A 216 16.52 10.55 4.35
N GLU A 217 17.83 10.74 4.61
CA GLU A 217 18.80 11.11 3.59
C GLU A 217 18.96 10.02 2.53
N ALA A 218 19.08 8.76 2.94
CA ALA A 218 19.20 7.62 2.05
C ALA A 218 17.97 7.48 1.14
N GLN A 219 16.76 7.59 1.70
CA GLN A 219 15.52 7.62 0.92
C GLN A 219 15.47 8.80 -0.05
N SER A 220 15.85 10.01 0.40
CA SER A 220 15.91 11.22 -0.45
C SER A 220 16.87 11.04 -1.64
N LYS A 221 18.01 10.37 -1.44
CA LYS A 221 18.99 10.05 -2.50
C LYS A 221 18.42 9.08 -3.53
N VAL A 222 17.67 8.06 -3.09
CA VAL A 222 16.98 7.12 -4.00
C VAL A 222 15.90 7.86 -4.80
N ASP A 223 15.07 8.64 -4.12
CA ASP A 223 14.03 9.43 -4.79
C ASP A 223 14.64 10.35 -5.83
N LYS A 224 15.79 11.00 -5.54
CA LYS A 224 16.58 11.87 -6.46
C LYS A 224 16.91 11.22 -7.81
N LYS A 225 16.96 9.89 -7.90
CA LYS A 225 17.20 9.18 -9.17
C LYS A 225 15.96 9.02 -10.05
N ARG A 226 14.75 9.20 -9.52
CA ARG A 226 13.48 9.07 -10.27
C ARG A 226 13.17 10.29 -11.13
N ASP A 227 12.38 10.11 -12.18
CA ASP A 227 11.90 11.21 -13.01
C ASP A 227 11.12 12.25 -12.18
N LYS A 228 11.18 13.51 -12.60
CA LYS A 228 10.56 14.63 -11.89
C LYS A 228 9.04 14.45 -11.74
N LEU A 229 8.36 13.97 -12.77
CA LEU A 229 6.90 13.80 -12.74
C LEU A 229 6.52 12.58 -11.91
N GLU A 230 7.21 11.46 -12.08
CA GLU A 230 7.01 10.24 -11.30
C GLU A 230 7.18 10.51 -9.81
N ARG A 231 8.29 11.14 -9.43
CA ARG A 231 8.54 11.52 -8.04
C ARG A 231 7.44 12.41 -7.45
N LYS A 232 6.90 13.36 -8.22
CA LYS A 232 5.78 14.19 -7.74
C LYS A 232 4.55 13.34 -7.41
N VAL A 233 4.27 12.29 -8.19
CA VAL A 233 3.17 11.36 -7.91
C VAL A 233 3.46 10.59 -6.63
N LEU A 234 4.65 10.01 -6.51
CA LEU A 234 5.05 9.23 -5.34
C LEU A 234 5.05 10.06 -4.05
N ASP A 235 5.60 11.28 -4.09
CA ASP A 235 5.56 12.22 -2.95
C ASP A 235 4.10 12.49 -2.52
N SER A 236 3.18 12.67 -3.48
CA SER A 236 1.77 12.96 -3.19
C SER A 236 1.02 11.75 -2.65
N GLN A 237 1.37 10.53 -3.09
CA GLN A 237 0.81 9.28 -2.58
C GLN A 237 1.26 9.00 -1.15
N GLU A 238 2.56 9.18 -0.87
CA GLU A 238 3.11 9.05 0.48
C GLU A 238 2.52 10.11 1.42
N ARG A 239 2.34 11.35 0.97
CA ARG A 239 1.63 12.39 1.74
C ARG A 239 0.20 11.96 2.10
N ALA A 240 -0.58 11.50 1.12
CA ALA A 240 -1.95 11.06 1.37
C ALA A 240 -2.02 9.86 2.33
N PHE A 241 -1.03 8.96 2.29
CA PHE A 241 -0.92 7.90 3.30
C PHE A 241 -0.77 8.48 4.71
N TRP A 242 0.08 9.49 4.89
CA TRP A 242 0.24 10.14 6.19
C TRP A 242 -0.96 10.99 6.59
N ASP A 243 -1.68 11.60 5.65
CA ASP A 243 -2.91 12.35 5.93
C ASP A 243 -4.02 11.45 6.52
N VAL A 244 -4.01 10.14 6.23
CA VAL A 244 -4.90 9.15 6.87
C VAL A 244 -4.43 8.80 8.28
N HIS A 245 -3.14 8.53 8.46
CA HIS A 245 -2.61 7.96 9.71
C HIS A 245 -2.16 9.01 10.75
N ARG A 246 -1.99 10.26 10.32
CA ARG A 246 -1.63 11.43 11.13
C ARG A 246 -2.47 12.62 10.64
N PRO A 247 -3.81 12.54 10.74
CA PRO A 247 -4.71 13.52 10.16
C PRO A 247 -4.51 14.90 10.79
N MET A 248 -4.80 15.94 10.01
CA MET A 248 -4.83 17.32 10.49
C MET A 248 -5.73 17.44 11.73
N PRO A 249 -5.35 18.25 12.74
CA PRO A 249 -6.18 18.44 13.93
C PRO A 249 -7.63 18.85 13.59
N GLY A 250 -8.60 18.19 14.22
CA GLY A 250 -10.03 18.42 13.98
C GLY A 250 -10.64 17.55 12.87
N CYS A 251 -9.84 16.87 12.05
CA CYS A 251 -10.33 15.87 11.11
C CYS A 251 -10.66 14.55 11.83
N VAL A 252 -11.64 13.82 11.31
CA VAL A 252 -11.99 12.48 11.80
C VAL A 252 -10.86 11.51 11.47
N ASN A 253 -10.41 10.75 12.47
CA ASN A 253 -9.42 9.69 12.28
C ASN A 253 -10.12 8.39 11.88
N THR A 254 -10.05 8.04 10.59
CA THR A 254 -10.68 6.81 10.05
C THR A 254 -9.94 5.53 10.44
N THR A 255 -8.74 5.63 11.01
CA THR A 255 -7.98 4.46 11.50
C THR A 255 -8.41 4.01 12.89
N GLU A 256 -9.16 4.83 13.62
CA GLU A 256 -9.66 4.49 14.95
C GLU A 256 -10.72 3.39 14.90
N LEU A 257 -10.51 2.35 15.71
CA LEU A 257 -11.46 1.25 15.85
C LEU A 257 -12.34 1.45 17.08
N ASP A 258 -13.61 1.10 16.95
CA ASP A 258 -14.54 1.06 18.07
C ASP A 258 -13.98 0.20 19.23
N PRO A 259 -14.06 0.65 20.50
CA PRO A 259 -13.48 -0.07 21.64
C PRO A 259 -13.98 -1.50 21.80
N LYS A 260 -15.24 -1.79 21.44
CA LYS A 260 -15.79 -3.16 21.49
C LYS A 260 -15.21 -4.02 20.37
N LYS A 261 -15.06 -3.48 19.16
CA LYS A 261 -14.35 -4.15 18.06
C LYS A 261 -12.91 -4.45 18.46
N LEU A 262 -12.21 -3.47 19.04
CA LEU A 262 -10.83 -3.62 19.50
C LEU A 262 -10.71 -4.69 20.60
N SER A 263 -11.60 -4.68 21.59
CA SER A 263 -11.65 -5.70 22.64
C SER A 263 -11.83 -7.11 22.07
N ARG A 264 -12.75 -7.29 21.11
CA ARG A 264 -12.97 -8.57 20.44
C ARG A 264 -11.73 -9.05 19.69
N ILE A 265 -11.04 -8.16 18.97
CA ILE A 265 -9.79 -8.48 18.28
C ILE A 265 -8.71 -8.89 19.28
N ASN A 266 -8.55 -8.15 20.37
CA ASN A 266 -7.56 -8.44 21.40
C ASN A 266 -7.84 -9.79 22.09
N ALA A 267 -9.11 -10.13 22.33
CA ALA A 267 -9.49 -11.44 22.86
C ALA A 267 -9.14 -12.57 21.90
N LEU A 268 -9.34 -12.38 20.59
CA LEU A 268 -8.96 -13.34 19.56
C LEU A 268 -7.43 -13.48 19.46
N LYS A 269 -6.69 -12.36 19.47
CA LYS A 269 -5.22 -12.34 19.52
C LYS A 269 -4.69 -13.11 20.74
N ALA A 270 -5.25 -12.84 21.93
CA ALA A 270 -4.87 -13.53 23.17
C ALA A 270 -5.18 -15.04 23.13
N ARG A 271 -6.34 -15.44 22.56
CA ARG A 271 -6.69 -16.85 22.39
C ARG A 271 -5.69 -17.56 21.47
N ARG A 272 -5.31 -16.94 20.36
CA ARG A 272 -4.32 -17.48 19.42
C ARG A 272 -2.94 -17.61 20.02
N LEU A 273 -2.51 -16.60 20.77
CA LEU A 273 -1.22 -16.65 21.44
C LEU A 273 -1.13 -17.85 22.38
N ARG A 274 -2.21 -18.11 23.15
CA ARG A 274 -2.30 -19.32 23.99
C ARG A 274 -2.25 -20.61 23.18
N GLN A 275 -3.03 -20.71 22.10
CA GLN A 275 -3.01 -21.89 21.22
C GLN A 275 -1.63 -22.12 20.59
N CYS A 276 -0.96 -21.06 20.16
CA CYS A 276 0.39 -21.11 19.61
C CYS A 276 1.40 -21.59 20.66
N GLN A 277 1.34 -21.06 21.88
CA GLN A 277 2.18 -21.49 23.00
C GLN A 277 1.96 -22.97 23.35
N GLU A 278 0.71 -23.43 23.41
CA GLU A 278 0.36 -24.83 23.66
C GLU A 278 0.94 -25.76 22.58
N LEU A 279 0.81 -25.39 21.29
CA LEU A 279 1.36 -26.17 20.18
C LEU A 279 2.89 -26.24 20.22
N LEU A 280 3.57 -25.13 20.58
CA LEU A 280 5.03 -25.11 20.72
C LEU A 280 5.50 -26.06 21.84
N LEU A 281 4.80 -26.08 22.98
CA LEU A 281 5.08 -26.98 24.10
C LEU A 281 4.81 -28.45 23.73
N GLN A 282 3.67 -28.75 23.10
CA GLN A 282 3.27 -30.10 22.70
C GLN A 282 4.25 -30.74 21.71
N HIS A 283 4.81 -29.95 20.79
CA HIS A 283 5.74 -30.44 19.78
C HIS A 283 7.21 -30.36 20.21
N ASN A 284 7.48 -30.04 21.49
CA ASN A 284 8.82 -29.92 22.08
C ASN A 284 9.76 -29.04 21.23
N ILE A 285 9.18 -28.03 20.58
CA ILE A 285 9.92 -27.08 19.76
C ILE A 285 10.63 -26.17 20.75
N LYS A 286 11.92 -26.40 20.96
CA LYS A 286 12.76 -25.49 21.76
C LYS A 286 12.67 -24.10 21.14
N THR A 287 12.08 -23.15 21.86
CA THR A 287 12.25 -21.73 21.60
C THR A 287 13.71 -21.40 21.91
N ASN A 288 14.61 -21.60 20.95
CA ASN A 288 15.96 -21.08 21.11
C ASN A 288 15.85 -19.54 21.12
N PRO A 289 16.28 -18.83 22.18
CA PRO A 289 16.28 -17.37 22.22
C PRO A 289 17.38 -16.75 21.35
N ILE A 290 17.74 -17.41 20.26
CA ILE A 290 18.76 -16.96 19.29
C ILE A 290 18.02 -16.40 18.09
N VAL A 291 17.37 -15.25 18.26
CA VAL A 291 17.51 -14.06 17.39
C VAL A 291 17.04 -12.87 18.24
N THR A 292 17.77 -12.59 19.33
CA THR A 292 17.89 -11.19 19.74
C THR A 292 18.93 -10.60 18.81
N ILE A 293 18.52 -10.03 17.69
CA ILE A 293 19.42 -9.29 16.82
C ILE A 293 18.79 -7.94 16.52
N THR A 294 19.30 -6.97 17.26
CA THR A 294 19.52 -5.60 16.85
C THR A 294 20.11 -5.54 15.43
N ASN A 295 19.48 -4.77 14.54
CA ASN A 295 19.98 -4.22 13.28
C ASN A 295 19.26 -4.75 12.01
N PRO A 296 18.40 -3.92 11.37
CA PRO A 296 17.71 -4.24 10.11
C PRO A 296 18.62 -4.55 8.91
N GLN A 297 19.90 -4.18 8.98
CA GLN A 297 20.86 -4.37 7.87
C GLN A 297 21.24 -5.84 7.63
N GLU A 298 21.24 -6.69 8.67
CA GLU A 298 21.61 -8.11 8.52
C GLU A 298 20.52 -8.90 7.76
N ILE A 299 19.26 -8.46 7.80
CA ILE A 299 18.15 -9.08 7.07
C ILE A 299 18.25 -8.81 5.57
N GLU A 300 18.65 -7.60 5.16
CA GLU A 300 18.83 -7.26 3.75
C GLU A 300 20.04 -7.97 3.13
N GLU A 301 21.16 -8.08 3.86
CA GLU A 301 22.33 -8.82 3.38
C GLU A 301 22.04 -10.32 3.21
N GLU A 302 21.25 -10.92 4.09
CA GLU A 302 20.93 -12.35 4.02
C GLU A 302 19.85 -12.67 2.97
N ILE A 303 18.92 -11.74 2.70
CA ILE A 303 17.97 -11.83 1.57
C ILE A 303 18.72 -11.67 0.23
N GLN A 304 19.68 -10.74 0.15
CA GLN A 304 20.47 -10.53 -1.06
C GLN A 304 21.41 -11.72 -1.35
N LYS A 305 22.02 -12.29 -0.32
CA LYS A 305 22.90 -13.47 -0.44
C LYS A 305 22.13 -14.74 -0.83
N ASN A 306 20.88 -14.89 -0.39
CA ASN A 306 20.00 -15.99 -0.80
C ASN A 306 19.46 -15.83 -2.23
N ALA A 307 19.41 -14.60 -2.78
CA ALA A 307 19.06 -14.37 -4.17
C ALA A 307 20.19 -14.81 -5.14
N GLU A 308 21.45 -14.75 -4.71
CA GLU A 308 22.62 -15.13 -5.51
C GLU A 308 22.94 -16.64 -5.47
N ILE A 309 22.42 -17.40 -4.49
CA ILE A 309 22.72 -18.83 -4.30
C ILE A 309 21.79 -19.78 -5.10
N ASN A 310 20.87 -19.26 -5.93
CA ASN A 310 19.96 -20.09 -6.76
C ASN A 310 20.60 -20.74 -8.00
N THR A 311 21.92 -20.90 -8.00
CA THR A 311 22.62 -21.84 -8.89
C THR A 311 23.47 -22.77 -8.04
N VAL A 312 22.87 -23.86 -7.53
CA VAL A 312 23.45 -25.21 -7.40
C VAL A 312 22.54 -26.05 -6.49
N LYS A 313 22.20 -27.25 -6.98
CA LYS A 313 21.47 -28.29 -6.27
C LYS A 313 22.31 -28.83 -5.11
N GLU A 314 21.73 -28.98 -3.92
CA GLU A 314 21.51 -30.28 -3.25
C GLU A 314 21.03 -30.11 -1.80
N ASN A 315 20.09 -31.00 -1.45
CA ASN A 315 19.77 -31.60 -0.15
C ASN A 315 20.20 -30.93 1.17
N GLY A 316 19.20 -30.74 2.03
CA GLY A 316 19.37 -30.98 3.47
C GLY A 316 19.03 -29.81 4.39
N LYS A 317 17.73 -29.71 4.74
CA LYS A 317 17.19 -29.14 5.99
C LYS A 317 17.93 -27.92 6.60
N LYS A 318 17.41 -26.72 6.34
CA LYS A 318 17.38 -25.59 7.31
C LYS A 318 16.04 -24.85 7.21
N PRO A 319 15.54 -24.26 8.31
CA PRO A 319 14.16 -24.49 8.72
C PRO A 319 13.24 -23.31 8.42
N ILE A 320 12.11 -23.62 7.80
CA ILE A 320 10.89 -22.80 7.72
C ILE A 320 10.44 -22.32 9.12
N LEU A 321 10.85 -23.04 10.18
CA LEU A 321 10.63 -22.71 11.59
C LEU A 321 11.27 -21.36 12.01
N SER A 322 12.38 -20.95 11.39
CA SER A 322 13.12 -19.72 11.75
C SER A 322 12.33 -18.47 11.38
N ILE A 323 11.61 -18.52 10.25
CA ILE A 323 10.79 -17.43 9.74
C ILE A 323 9.46 -17.33 10.52
N LEU A 324 8.93 -18.47 10.99
CA LEU A 324 7.65 -18.56 11.67
C LEU A 324 7.68 -17.98 13.10
N ILE A 325 8.83 -18.08 13.80
CA ILE A 325 9.05 -17.47 15.12
C ILE A 325 9.18 -15.94 15.00
N LEU A 326 9.75 -15.44 13.91
CA LEU A 326 9.94 -14.00 13.65
C LEU A 326 8.61 -13.25 13.50
N VAL A 327 7.58 -13.88 12.93
CA VAL A 327 6.24 -13.27 12.77
C VAL A 327 5.49 -13.20 14.11
N VAL A 328 5.62 -14.22 14.97
CA VAL A 328 4.95 -14.24 16.28
C VAL A 328 5.66 -13.36 17.32
N ALA A 329 6.98 -13.22 17.23
CA ALA A 329 7.77 -12.40 18.15
C ALA A 329 7.63 -10.88 17.91
N ARG A 330 7.42 -10.44 16.66
CA ARG A 330 7.22 -9.01 16.34
C ARG A 330 6.00 -8.41 17.05
N ASP A 331 4.95 -9.20 17.25
CA ASP A 331 3.73 -8.78 17.98
C ASP A 331 3.85 -8.90 19.52
N SER A 332 4.90 -9.56 20.02
CA SER A 332 5.06 -9.87 21.46
C SER A 332 6.08 -8.98 22.19
N VAL A 333 6.82 -8.11 21.50
CA VAL A 333 7.75 -7.15 22.13
C VAL A 333 7.14 -5.75 22.11
N ARG A 334 6.08 -5.55 22.89
CA ARG A 334 5.69 -4.24 23.41
C ARG A 334 5.68 -4.33 24.94
N PRO A 335 6.70 -3.83 25.65
CA PRO A 335 6.52 -3.49 27.05
C PRO A 335 5.67 -2.22 27.16
N ASN A 336 4.88 -2.16 28.24
CA ASN A 336 4.02 -1.05 28.65
C ASN A 336 4.68 0.34 28.58
#